data_AF-A0A2V6X516-F1
#
_entry.id   AF-A0A2V6X516-F1
#
_cell.length_a   1.000
_cell.length_b   1.000
_cell.length_c   1.000
_cell.angle_alpha   90.00
_cell.angle_beta   90.00
_cell.angle_gamma   90.00
#
_symmetry.space_group_name_H-M   'P 1'
#
loop_
_entity.id
_entity.type
_entity.pdbx_description
1 polymer ?
#
loop_
_entity_poly.entity_id
_entity_poly.type
_entity_poly.pdbx_seq_one_letter_code
_entity_poly.pdbx_strand_id
1 'polypeptide(L)'
;MTGGRRRWAGAMGATGPVPVTWRRIAMRPDGAQPRWGSARVPRGPNVPHRTRPAPPALEIVPVIRGLLDLFRAKRLPVMFTEFAYSPGAPVLIGRLHPEHLPAPPGAPRGFGLPSSSCLEGTPSAETVPALAPGPDEPVFRKRGYDGFAGTSLDGALRARGVTSLIVTGTMTDICVLATVIGALHREYR
;
A
#
# COMPACT_ATOMS: atom_id res chain seq x y z
N MET A 1 -59.50 -8.38 -37.18
CA MET A 1 -59.25 -9.60 -36.37
C MET A 1 -57.87 -9.45 -35.74
N THR A 2 -57.70 -8.69 -34.65
CA THR A 2 -57.88 -9.08 -33.24
C THR A 2 -57.17 -10.38 -32.85
N GLY A 3 -56.11 -10.25 -32.06
CA GLY A 3 -55.41 -11.37 -31.43
C GLY A 3 -54.37 -10.87 -30.43
N GLY A 4 -54.80 -10.16 -29.39
CA GLY A 4 -53.92 -9.74 -28.30
C GLY A 4 -53.70 -10.84 -27.27
N ARG A 5 -52.63 -10.71 -26.48
CA ARG A 5 -52.59 -11.07 -25.05
C ARG A 5 -51.50 -10.25 -24.35
N ARG A 6 -51.91 -9.63 -23.23
CA ARG A 6 -51.12 -8.77 -22.34
C ARG A 6 -50.27 -9.59 -21.35
N ARG A 7 -49.45 -8.85 -20.59
CA ARG A 7 -49.01 -9.05 -19.17
C ARG A 7 -47.71 -9.90 -19.02
N TRP A 8 -46.71 -9.61 -18.17
CA TRP A 8 -46.54 -8.79 -16.95
C TRP A 8 -45.10 -8.25 -16.82
N ALA A 9 -44.92 -7.23 -15.97
CA ALA A 9 -43.64 -6.73 -15.47
C ALA A 9 -42.85 -7.78 -14.67
N GLY A 10 -41.52 -7.71 -14.77
CA GLY A 10 -40.57 -8.43 -13.93
C GLY A 10 -39.23 -7.71 -13.91
N ALA A 11 -38.93 -7.06 -12.79
CA ALA A 11 -37.63 -6.50 -12.48
C ALA A 11 -36.62 -7.64 -12.28
N MET A 12 -35.53 -7.64 -13.04
CA MET A 12 -34.29 -8.33 -12.67
C MET A 12 -33.12 -7.47 -13.12
N GLY A 13 -32.39 -6.95 -12.14
CA GLY A 13 -31.20 -6.13 -12.33
C GLY A 13 -30.11 -6.92 -13.03
N ALA A 14 -29.69 -6.44 -14.19
CA ALA A 14 -28.45 -6.87 -14.82
C ALA A 14 -27.29 -6.17 -14.11
N THR A 15 -26.65 -6.88 -13.18
CA THR A 15 -25.28 -6.57 -12.73
C THR A 15 -24.32 -6.85 -13.88
N GLY A 16 -24.17 -5.88 -14.77
CA GLY A 16 -23.03 -5.81 -15.68
C GLY A 16 -21.80 -5.28 -14.94
N PRO A 17 -20.57 -5.65 -15.36
CA PRO A 17 -19.36 -5.08 -14.78
C PRO A 17 -19.35 -3.57 -15.02
N VAL A 18 -19.25 -2.80 -13.93
CA VAL A 18 -19.03 -1.34 -14.01
C VAL A 18 -17.66 -1.15 -14.67
N PRO A 19 -17.57 -0.47 -15.83
CA PRO A 19 -16.28 -0.24 -16.46
C PRO A 19 -15.47 0.72 -15.59
N VAL A 20 -14.40 0.20 -14.97
CA VAL A 20 -13.36 1.02 -14.35
C VAL A 20 -12.64 1.74 -15.49
N THR A 21 -13.08 2.97 -15.76
CA THR A 21 -12.39 3.85 -16.70
C THR A 21 -11.09 4.30 -16.05
N TRP A 22 -9.98 3.76 -16.55
CA TRP A 22 -8.64 4.23 -16.24
C TRP A 22 -8.51 5.69 -16.70
N ARG A 23 -8.69 6.65 -15.79
CA ARG A 23 -8.22 8.02 -16.05
C ARG A 23 -6.70 7.98 -16.04
N ARG A 24 -6.11 7.97 -17.24
CA ARG A 24 -4.68 8.19 -17.48
C ARG A 24 -4.25 9.44 -16.71
N ILE A 25 -3.57 9.28 -15.58
CA ILE A 25 -2.81 10.36 -14.96
C ILE A 25 -1.60 10.55 -15.86
N ALA A 26 -1.76 11.39 -16.89
CA ALA A 26 -0.66 11.77 -17.74
C ALA A 26 0.35 12.56 -16.89
N MET A 27 1.58 12.07 -16.81
CA MET A 27 2.70 12.90 -16.36
C MET A 27 2.80 14.09 -17.32
N ARG A 28 2.85 15.30 -16.77
CA ARG A 28 3.16 16.49 -17.56
C ARG A 28 4.60 16.33 -18.09
N PRO A 29 4.90 16.79 -19.31
CA PRO A 29 6.23 16.69 -19.90
C PRO A 29 7.32 17.49 -19.15
N ASP A 30 6.94 18.27 -18.13
CA ASP A 30 7.82 19.05 -17.25
C ASP A 30 8.28 18.29 -15.99
N GLY A 31 7.84 17.04 -15.78
CA GLY A 31 8.23 16.24 -14.61
C GLY A 31 7.66 16.73 -13.28
N ALA A 32 6.76 17.73 -13.29
CA ALA A 32 6.15 18.24 -12.07
C ALA A 32 4.99 17.34 -11.61
N GLN A 33 5.08 16.85 -10.37
CA GLN A 33 3.97 16.19 -9.69
C GLN A 33 2.76 17.14 -9.60
N PRO A 34 1.51 16.65 -9.73
CA PRO A 34 0.33 17.49 -9.59
C PRO A 34 0.32 18.17 -8.21
N ARG A 35 0.05 19.48 -8.19
CA ARG A 35 -0.12 20.24 -6.96
C ARG A 35 -1.43 19.83 -6.29
N TRP A 36 -1.33 18.94 -5.31
CA TRP A 36 -2.45 18.60 -4.43
C TRP A 36 -2.82 19.84 -3.61
N GLY A 37 -4.06 20.30 -3.74
CA GLY A 37 -4.56 21.46 -3.01
C GLY A 37 -4.39 21.27 -1.50
N SER A 38 -3.65 22.16 -0.86
CA SER A 38 -3.42 22.14 0.58
C SER A 38 -4.67 22.59 1.32
N ALA A 39 -5.61 21.66 1.58
CA ALA A 39 -6.54 21.87 2.67
C ALA A 39 -5.74 21.83 3.98
N ARG A 40 -5.68 22.96 4.69
CA ARG A 40 -4.98 23.08 5.98
C ARG A 40 -5.68 22.18 7.01
N VAL A 41 -5.12 21.01 7.28
CA VAL A 41 -5.50 20.19 8.44
C VAL A 41 -4.93 20.85 9.70
N PRO A 42 -5.72 21.02 10.79
CA PRO A 42 -5.22 21.60 12.04
C PRO A 42 -4.01 20.84 12.58
N ARG A 43 -2.97 21.57 13.00
CA ARG A 43 -1.75 21.00 13.59
C ARG A 43 -2.04 20.55 15.03
N GLY A 44 -2.08 19.24 15.26
CA GLY A 44 -1.99 18.67 16.62
C GLY A 44 -0.57 18.79 17.19
N PRO A 45 -0.37 18.54 18.50
CA PRO A 45 0.91 18.70 19.17
C PRO A 45 2.01 17.82 18.56
N ASN A 46 3.19 18.41 18.37
CA ASN A 46 4.35 17.82 17.74
C ASN A 46 5.04 16.85 18.71
N VAL A 47 4.96 15.53 18.46
CA VAL A 47 5.65 14.52 19.28
C VAL A 47 6.96 14.11 18.58
N PRO A 48 8.13 14.26 19.21
CA PRO A 48 9.43 14.34 18.51
C PRO A 48 9.92 13.06 17.79
N HIS A 49 9.21 11.93 17.88
CA HIS A 49 9.66 10.66 17.28
C HIS A 49 8.61 9.90 16.46
N ARG A 50 7.44 10.51 16.21
CA ARG A 50 6.46 9.95 15.26
C ARG A 50 6.55 10.71 13.95
N THR A 51 7.17 10.14 12.93
CA THR A 51 6.88 10.60 11.57
C THR A 51 5.45 10.21 11.25
N ARG A 52 4.64 11.21 10.91
CA ARG A 52 3.25 10.98 10.54
C ARG A 52 3.23 10.35 9.15
N PRO A 53 2.46 9.29 8.91
CA PRO A 53 2.22 8.84 7.55
C PRO A 53 1.68 10.02 6.71
N ALA A 54 2.01 10.03 5.43
CA ALA A 54 1.44 11.02 4.52
C ALA A 54 -0.09 11.01 4.68
N PRO A 55 -0.77 12.18 4.79
CA PRO A 55 -2.21 12.23 5.03
C PRO A 55 -3.05 11.28 4.14
N PRO A 56 -2.76 11.15 2.83
CA PRO A 56 -3.49 10.21 1.95
C PRO A 56 -3.31 8.73 2.33
N ALA A 57 -2.20 8.35 2.97
CA ALA A 57 -1.93 6.97 3.36
C ALA A 57 -2.77 6.52 4.57
N LEU A 58 -3.27 7.44 5.39
CA LEU A 58 -4.19 7.11 6.48
C LEU A 58 -5.63 6.92 5.99
N GLU A 59 -6.00 7.57 4.88
CA GLU A 59 -7.36 7.49 4.32
C GLU A 59 -7.71 6.08 3.82
N ILE A 60 -6.70 5.29 3.42
CA ILE A 60 -6.90 3.91 2.96
C ILE A 60 -6.98 2.89 4.10
N VAL A 61 -6.67 3.29 5.35
CA VAL A 61 -6.63 2.37 6.50
C VAL A 61 -7.96 1.64 6.73
N PRO A 62 -9.14 2.30 6.71
CA PRO A 62 -10.42 1.60 6.88
C PRO A 62 -10.70 0.57 5.79
N VAL A 63 -10.26 0.82 4.55
CA VAL A 63 -10.43 -0.10 3.42
C VAL A 63 -9.53 -1.33 3.59
N ILE A 64 -8.26 -1.13 3.95
CA ILE A 64 -7.33 -2.23 4.23
C ILE A 64 -7.83 -3.05 5.42
N ARG A 65 -8.34 -2.40 6.46
CA ARG A 65 -8.96 -3.05 7.61
C ARG A 65 -10.10 -3.98 7.19
N GLY A 66 -11.01 -3.52 6.34
CA GLY A 66 -12.09 -4.36 5.81
C GLY A 66 -11.58 -5.58 5.03
N LEU A 67 -10.51 -5.44 4.24
CA LEU A 67 -9.88 -6.56 3.54
C LEU A 67 -9.24 -7.56 4.50
N LEU A 68 -8.53 -7.07 5.52
CA LEU A 68 -7.94 -7.93 6.56
C LEU A 68 -9.02 -8.72 7.29
N ASP A 69 -10.11 -8.06 7.68
CA ASP A 69 -11.20 -8.72 8.40
C ASP A 69 -11.88 -9.78 7.54
N LEU A 70 -12.06 -9.52 6.23
CA LEU A 70 -12.56 -10.51 5.27
C LEU A 70 -11.65 -11.73 5.16
N PHE A 71 -10.33 -11.52 5.04
CA PHE A 71 -9.36 -12.61 4.93
C PHE A 71 -9.33 -13.45 6.21
N ARG A 72 -9.26 -12.78 7.37
CA ARG A 72 -9.29 -13.43 8.69
C ARG A 72 -10.57 -14.23 8.90
N ALA A 73 -11.73 -13.68 8.57
CA ALA A 73 -13.01 -14.38 8.68
C ALA A 73 -13.07 -15.65 7.81
N LYS A 74 -12.44 -15.61 6.63
CA LYS A 74 -12.34 -16.76 5.71
C LYS A 74 -11.15 -17.67 6.01
N ARG A 75 -10.36 -17.39 7.06
CA ARG A 75 -9.11 -18.09 7.40
C ARG A 75 -8.13 -18.17 6.23
N LEU A 76 -8.12 -17.13 5.39
CA LEU A 76 -7.16 -16.98 4.31
C LEU A 76 -5.84 -16.45 4.85
N PRO A 77 -4.69 -16.84 4.26
CA PRO A 77 -3.39 -16.35 4.71
C PRO A 77 -3.27 -14.83 4.56
N VAL A 78 -2.72 -14.17 5.59
CA VAL A 78 -2.40 -12.75 5.59
C VAL A 78 -0.90 -12.58 5.87
N MET A 79 -0.23 -11.78 5.04
CA MET A 79 1.20 -11.51 5.15
C MET A 79 1.43 -10.01 5.14
N PHE A 80 2.23 -9.53 6.09
CA PHE A 80 2.60 -8.12 6.17
C PHE A 80 4.00 -7.93 5.59
N THR A 81 4.22 -6.78 4.95
CA THR A 81 5.56 -6.33 4.60
C THR A 81 5.81 -4.98 5.24
N GLU A 82 6.98 -4.85 5.86
CA GLU A 82 7.42 -3.61 6.49
C GLU A 82 8.70 -3.16 5.81
N PHE A 83 8.67 -1.98 5.21
CA PHE A 83 9.89 -1.39 4.68
C PHE A 83 10.67 -0.74 5.83
N ALA A 84 11.92 -1.19 6.01
CA ALA A 84 12.83 -0.61 6.97
C ALA A 84 14.21 -0.47 6.33
N TYR A 85 14.68 0.76 6.16
CA TYR A 85 16.07 1.00 5.78
C TYR A 85 16.97 0.95 7.01
N SER A 86 18.22 0.58 6.81
CA SER A 86 19.20 0.39 7.88
C SER A 86 20.55 1.00 7.46
N PRO A 87 21.16 1.89 8.28
CA PRO A 87 22.49 2.41 8.01
C PRO A 87 23.56 1.31 7.88
N GLY A 88 23.37 0.16 8.53
CA GLY A 88 24.30 -0.97 8.50
C GLY A 88 24.27 -1.80 7.21
N ALA A 89 23.22 -1.69 6.39
CA ALA A 89 23.27 -2.18 5.00
C ALA A 89 22.51 -1.20 4.10
N PRO A 90 23.23 -0.25 3.47
CA PRO A 90 22.66 0.96 2.87
C PRO A 90 22.03 0.68 1.49
N VAL A 91 20.95 -0.08 1.49
CA VAL A 91 20.10 -0.30 0.31
C VAL A 91 19.08 0.83 0.23
N LEU A 92 18.96 1.45 -0.94
CA LEU A 92 18.11 2.62 -1.18
C LEU A 92 18.42 3.79 -0.24
N ILE A 93 19.69 4.06 0.10
CA ILE A 93 20.07 5.25 0.90
C ILE A 93 21.00 6.14 0.06
N GLY A 94 20.82 7.46 0.09
CA GLY A 94 21.75 8.42 -0.51
C GLY A 94 21.11 9.31 -1.57
N ARG A 95 21.92 9.82 -2.51
CA ARG A 95 21.49 10.85 -3.49
C ARG A 95 20.24 10.48 -4.29
N LEU A 96 20.08 9.21 -4.64
CA LEU A 96 18.93 8.73 -5.42
C LEU A 96 17.69 8.45 -4.55
N HIS A 97 17.86 8.37 -3.23
CA HIS A 97 16.81 8.05 -2.26
C HIS A 97 16.91 8.99 -1.05
N PRO A 98 16.79 10.31 -1.28
CA PRO A 98 16.93 11.30 -0.21
C PRO A 98 15.90 11.11 0.91
N GLU A 99 14.77 10.44 0.64
CA GLU A 99 13.73 10.09 1.61
C GLU A 99 14.22 9.24 2.78
N HIS A 100 15.29 8.47 2.61
CA HIS A 100 15.89 7.65 3.66
C HIS A 100 17.04 8.35 4.39
N LEU A 101 17.17 9.66 4.22
CA LEU A 101 18.09 10.50 4.97
C LEU A 101 17.39 11.15 6.19
N PRO A 102 18.16 11.49 7.24
CA PRO A 102 17.64 12.25 8.37
C PRO A 102 17.07 13.61 7.95
N ALA A 103 15.83 13.87 8.34
CA ALA A 103 15.17 15.16 8.15
C ALA A 103 15.61 16.18 9.21
N PRO A 104 16.03 17.40 8.82
CA PRO A 104 16.23 18.48 9.78
C PRO A 104 14.94 18.79 10.55
N PRO A 105 15.04 19.24 11.82
CA PRO A 105 13.87 19.68 12.59
C PRO A 105 13.10 20.80 11.85
N GLY A 106 11.79 20.66 11.75
CA GLY A 106 10.91 21.66 11.10
C GLY A 106 10.96 21.70 9.56
N ALA A 107 11.84 20.95 8.92
CA ALA A 107 11.92 20.89 7.45
C ALA A 107 10.74 20.08 6.85
N PRO A 108 10.37 20.35 5.58
CA PRO A 108 9.47 19.49 4.83
C PRO A 108 10.02 18.05 4.73
N ARG A 109 9.12 17.06 4.81
CA ARG A 109 9.43 15.62 4.82
C ARG A 109 8.53 14.89 3.84
N GLY A 110 9.00 13.77 3.30
CA GLY A 110 8.18 12.90 2.46
C GLY A 110 9.01 12.18 1.41
N PHE A 111 8.35 11.50 0.48
CA PHE A 111 9.07 10.86 -0.62
C PHE A 111 9.80 11.90 -1.49
N GLY A 112 11.07 11.65 -1.81
CA GLY A 112 11.94 12.61 -2.50
C GLY A 112 12.56 13.70 -1.62
N LEU A 113 12.32 13.69 -0.29
CA LEU A 113 12.90 14.63 0.67
C LEU A 113 13.34 13.90 1.94
N PRO A 114 14.43 14.29 2.62
CA PRO A 114 14.81 13.71 3.91
C PRO A 114 13.61 13.61 4.87
N SER A 115 13.32 12.39 5.33
CA SER A 115 12.06 12.12 6.03
C SER A 115 12.21 11.56 7.44
N SER A 116 13.37 10.99 7.77
CA SER A 116 13.58 10.18 8.99
C SER A 116 12.53 9.07 9.20
N SER A 117 11.84 8.63 8.14
CA SER A 117 10.76 7.64 8.21
C SER A 117 11.22 6.30 7.71
N CYS A 118 10.71 5.21 8.30
CA CYS A 118 11.08 3.84 7.96
C CYS A 118 12.53 3.47 8.32
N LEU A 119 13.11 4.15 9.33
CA LEU A 119 14.38 3.73 9.91
C LEU A 119 14.15 2.49 10.79
N GLU A 120 14.94 1.44 10.60
CA GLU A 120 14.91 0.22 11.41
C GLU A 120 14.97 0.53 12.91
N GLY A 121 14.09 -0.12 13.69
CA GLY A 121 13.97 0.09 15.13
C GLY A 121 13.20 1.35 15.55
N THR A 122 12.66 2.13 14.60
CA THR A 122 11.79 3.26 14.91
C THR A 122 10.32 2.90 14.73
N PRO A 123 9.39 3.55 15.48
CA PRO A 123 7.95 3.34 15.30
C PRO A 123 7.44 3.65 13.89
N SER A 124 8.21 4.39 13.10
CA SER A 124 7.86 4.73 11.72
C SER A 124 8.08 3.60 10.72
N ALA A 125 8.87 2.59 11.09
CA ALA A 125 9.09 1.39 10.30
C ALA A 125 8.06 0.29 10.61
N GLU A 126 7.23 0.48 11.63
CA GLU A 126 6.23 -0.48 12.06
C GLU A 126 4.88 -0.26 11.37
N THR A 127 4.14 -1.35 11.20
CA THR A 127 2.74 -1.29 10.78
C THR A 127 1.92 -0.43 11.73
N VAL A 128 1.08 0.45 11.19
CA VAL A 128 0.26 1.35 12.01
C VAL A 128 -0.65 0.54 12.95
N PRO A 129 -0.91 1.01 14.19
CA PRO A 129 -1.68 0.22 15.18
C PRO A 129 -3.07 -0.22 14.69
N ALA A 130 -3.76 0.60 13.88
CA ALA A 130 -5.06 0.25 13.29
C ALA A 130 -4.98 -0.93 12.31
N LEU A 131 -3.79 -1.22 11.77
CA LEU A 131 -3.49 -2.31 10.86
C LEU A 131 -2.65 -3.44 11.48
N ALA A 132 -2.51 -3.46 12.81
CA ALA A 132 -1.63 -4.40 13.50
C ALA A 132 -1.82 -5.87 13.04
N PRO A 133 -0.71 -6.59 12.79
CA PRO A 133 -0.73 -8.02 12.51
C PRO A 133 -1.34 -8.82 13.68
N GLY A 134 -2.04 -9.89 13.33
CA GLY A 134 -2.45 -10.92 14.28
C GLY A 134 -1.29 -11.85 14.69
N PRO A 135 -1.49 -12.70 15.69
CA PRO A 135 -0.44 -13.58 16.22
C PRO A 135 0.14 -14.56 15.19
N ASP A 136 -0.69 -15.03 14.25
CA ASP A 136 -0.30 -16.01 13.22
C ASP A 136 0.00 -15.35 11.85
N GLU A 137 0.06 -14.02 11.80
CA GLU A 137 0.25 -13.25 10.56
C GLU A 137 1.71 -12.78 10.47
N PRO A 138 2.54 -13.42 9.63
CA PRO A 138 3.96 -13.10 9.57
C PRO A 138 4.21 -11.70 8.99
N VAL A 139 5.22 -11.02 9.56
CA VAL A 139 5.72 -9.74 9.09
C VAL A 139 7.09 -9.94 8.43
N PHE A 140 7.18 -9.60 7.15
CA PHE A 140 8.42 -9.67 6.37
C PHE A 140 9.04 -8.28 6.25
N ARG A 141 10.13 -8.06 6.97
CA ARG A 141 10.90 -6.81 6.86
C ARG A 141 11.73 -6.81 5.58
N LYS A 142 11.57 -5.77 4.79
CA LYS A 142 12.22 -5.60 3.50
C LYS A 142 13.07 -4.33 3.48
N ARG A 143 14.22 -4.41 2.80
CA ARG A 143 15.13 -3.27 2.56
C ARG A 143 14.98 -2.67 1.16
N GLY A 144 14.34 -3.41 0.24
CA GLY A 144 13.99 -2.96 -1.11
C GLY A 144 12.52 -2.58 -1.23
N TYR A 145 12.14 -1.99 -2.36
CA TYR A 145 10.74 -1.70 -2.65
C TYR A 145 9.92 -2.97 -2.94
N ASP A 146 10.50 -3.93 -3.66
CA ASP A 146 9.93 -5.27 -3.88
C ASP A 146 9.87 -6.06 -2.56
N GLY A 147 8.66 -6.49 -2.17
CA GLY A 147 8.41 -7.33 -1.00
C GLY A 147 9.12 -8.69 -1.01
N PHE A 148 9.51 -9.19 -2.17
CA PHE A 148 10.23 -10.47 -2.30
C PHE A 148 11.75 -10.32 -2.27
N ALA A 149 12.27 -9.13 -2.56
CA ALA A 149 13.71 -8.93 -2.69
C ALA A 149 14.41 -9.01 -1.33
N GLY A 150 15.19 -10.08 -1.14
CA GLY A 150 15.93 -10.31 0.11
C GLY A 150 15.05 -10.71 1.29
N THR A 151 13.84 -11.23 1.05
CA THR A 151 12.93 -11.70 2.10
C THR A 151 12.58 -13.19 1.89
N SER A 152 12.01 -13.82 2.92
CA SER A 152 11.48 -15.18 2.86
C SER A 152 10.00 -15.24 2.42
N LEU A 153 9.45 -14.14 1.88
CA LEU A 153 8.03 -14.03 1.53
C LEU A 153 7.58 -15.10 0.51
N ASP A 154 8.34 -15.32 -0.56
CA ASP A 154 8.01 -16.33 -1.58
C ASP A 154 7.94 -17.74 -0.98
N GLY A 155 8.96 -18.12 -0.20
CA GLY A 155 8.98 -19.42 0.47
C GLY A 155 7.79 -19.59 1.43
N ALA A 156 7.43 -18.54 2.17
CA ALA A 156 6.30 -18.57 3.09
C ALA A 156 4.95 -18.69 2.37
N LEU A 157 4.78 -18.05 1.21
CA LEU A 157 3.58 -18.16 0.37
C LEU A 157 3.47 -19.56 -0.25
N ARG A 158 4.56 -20.07 -0.84
CA ARG A 158 4.61 -21.40 -1.45
C ARG A 158 4.38 -22.52 -0.45
N ALA A 159 4.96 -22.42 0.75
CA ALA A 159 4.74 -23.38 1.84
C ALA A 159 3.26 -23.46 2.26
N ARG A 160 2.46 -22.42 1.98
CA ARG A 160 1.02 -22.36 2.24
C ARG A 160 0.17 -22.67 1.00
N GLY A 161 0.78 -23.06 -0.12
CA GLY A 161 0.09 -23.36 -1.36
C GLY A 161 -0.57 -22.15 -2.03
N VAL A 162 -0.11 -20.92 -1.73
CA VAL A 162 -0.69 -19.71 -2.30
C VAL A 162 -0.25 -19.56 -3.76
N THR A 163 -1.22 -19.28 -4.64
CA THR A 163 -0.99 -19.06 -6.09
C THR A 163 -1.59 -17.74 -6.60
N SER A 164 -2.38 -17.05 -5.78
CA SER A 164 -3.02 -15.78 -6.12
C SER A 164 -2.88 -14.80 -4.96
N LEU A 165 -2.61 -13.53 -5.28
CA LEU A 165 -2.32 -12.50 -4.28
C LEU A 165 -3.28 -11.32 -4.45
N ILE A 166 -3.81 -10.85 -3.32
CA ILE A 166 -4.39 -9.51 -3.24
C ILE A 166 -3.34 -8.62 -2.56
N VAL A 167 -2.74 -7.71 -3.32
CA VAL A 167 -1.71 -6.79 -2.82
C VAL A 167 -2.34 -5.44 -2.52
N THR A 168 -2.12 -4.93 -1.31
CA THR A 168 -2.58 -3.61 -0.87
C THR A 168 -1.55 -2.95 0.03
N GLY A 169 -1.62 -1.63 0.20
CA GLY A 169 -0.69 -0.87 1.04
C GLY A 169 -0.28 0.46 0.40
N THR A 170 0.95 0.87 0.69
CA THR A 170 1.51 2.16 0.23
C THR A 170 3.01 2.05 -0.04
N MET A 171 3.59 2.79 -1.01
CA MET A 171 2.92 3.60 -2.05
C MET A 171 2.63 2.77 -3.30
N THR A 172 1.55 3.11 -4.00
CA THR A 172 1.02 2.36 -5.16
C THR A 172 2.06 2.21 -6.26
N ASP A 173 2.74 3.28 -6.63
CA ASP A 173 3.72 3.39 -7.72
C ASP A 173 5.14 2.97 -7.34
N ILE A 174 5.37 2.62 -6.07
CA ILE A 174 6.69 2.26 -5.54
C ILE A 174 6.65 0.86 -4.94
N CYS A 175 6.29 0.71 -3.67
CA CYS A 175 6.34 -0.57 -2.97
C CYS A 175 5.30 -1.56 -3.50
N VAL A 176 4.07 -1.10 -3.72
CA VAL A 176 2.99 -1.96 -4.20
C VAL A 176 3.28 -2.43 -5.61
N LEU A 177 3.58 -1.51 -6.54
CA LEU A 177 3.92 -1.85 -7.92
C LEU A 177 5.15 -2.75 -8.02
N ALA A 178 6.24 -2.44 -7.30
CA ALA A 178 7.44 -3.28 -7.30
C ALA A 178 7.15 -4.70 -6.80
N THR A 179 6.32 -4.83 -5.76
CA THR A 179 5.91 -6.14 -5.24
C THR A 179 5.00 -6.89 -6.22
N VAL A 180 4.08 -6.21 -6.90
CA VAL A 180 3.21 -6.83 -7.92
C VAL A 180 4.04 -7.32 -9.11
N ILE A 181 5.03 -6.55 -9.57
CA ILE A 181 5.97 -7.00 -10.61
C ILE A 181 6.80 -8.19 -10.11
N GLY A 182 7.29 -8.13 -8.85
CA GLY A 182 7.99 -9.22 -8.21
C GLY A 182 7.15 -10.50 -8.08
N ALA A 183 5.84 -10.35 -7.85
CA ALA A 183 4.87 -11.45 -7.82
C ALA A 183 4.68 -12.05 -9.21
N LEU A 184 4.53 -11.20 -10.24
CA LEU A 184 4.39 -11.63 -11.63
C LEU A 184 5.59 -12.46 -12.09
N HIS A 185 6.82 -12.03 -11.79
CA HIS A 185 8.04 -12.80 -12.10
C HIS A 185 8.13 -14.15 -11.38
N ARG A 186 7.32 -14.37 -10.34
CA ARG A 186 7.24 -15.61 -9.57
C ARG A 186 5.98 -16.42 -9.88
N GLU A 187 5.26 -16.03 -10.93
CA GLU A 187 4.06 -16.69 -11.46
C GLU A 187 2.84 -16.67 -10.51
N TYR A 188 2.78 -15.70 -9.59
CA TYR A 188 1.55 -15.42 -8.85
C TYR A 188 0.54 -14.69 -9.74
N ARG A 189 -0.75 -14.97 -9.50
CA ARG A 189 -1.88 -14.29 -10.15
C ARG A 189 -2.42 -13.14 -9.31
#